data_AF-A0A7C8Z203-F1
#
_entry.id   AF-A0A7C8Z203-F1
#
_cell.length_a   1.000
_cell.length_b   1.000
_cell.length_c   1.000
_cell.angle_alpha   90.00
_cell.angle_beta   90.00
_cell.angle_gamma   90.00
#
_symmetry.space_group_name_H-M   'P 1'
#
loop_
_entity.id
_entity.type
_entity.pdbx_description
1 polymer ?
#
loop_
_entity_poly.entity_id
_entity_poly.type
_entity_poly.pdbx_seq_one_letter_code
_entity_poly.pdbx_strand_id
1 'polypeptide(L)'
;TDHMEYWTFEEIQNLKIEAIADTPSFIFLWVGDGVGLEQGRQCLKKWGFRRCEDICWVKTNKHTATPGLRHDSHTLFQHSKEHCLMGIKGTVRRSTDGHI
;
A
#
# COMPACT_ATOMS: atom_id res chain seq x y z
N THR A 1 26.81 9.28 -5.06
CA THR A 1 25.61 9.63 -4.28
C THR A 1 24.43 9.22 -5.10
N ASP A 2 23.79 8.09 -4.74
CA ASP A 2 22.69 7.51 -5.50
C ASP A 2 21.48 8.47 -5.46
N HIS A 3 21.28 9.20 -6.55
CA HIS A 3 20.03 9.92 -6.80
C HIS A 3 19.02 8.90 -7.31
N MET A 4 18.42 8.14 -6.40
CA MET A 4 17.31 7.26 -6.75
C MET A 4 16.09 8.14 -7.01
N GLU A 5 15.65 8.22 -8.27
CA GLU A 5 14.44 8.95 -8.63
C GLU A 5 13.22 8.36 -7.91
N TYR A 6 12.40 9.24 -7.32
CA TYR A 6 11.17 8.85 -6.66
C TYR A 6 10.05 8.75 -7.68
N TRP A 7 9.16 7.78 -7.48
CA TRP A 7 7.98 7.62 -8.33
C TRP A 7 6.87 8.57 -7.85
N THR A 8 6.33 9.32 -8.79
CA THR A 8 5.06 10.03 -8.61
C THR A 8 3.90 9.05 -8.60
N PHE A 9 2.77 9.48 -8.04
CA PHE A 9 1.54 8.70 -8.09
C PHE A 9 1.11 8.36 -9.52
N GLU A 10 1.25 9.31 -10.45
CA GLU A 10 0.85 9.12 -11.85
C GLU A 10 1.69 8.03 -12.53
N GLU A 11 3.00 8.02 -12.30
CA GLU A 11 3.90 6.97 -12.80
C GLU A 11 3.54 5.59 -12.24
N ILE A 12 3.28 5.51 -10.93
CA ILE A 12 2.83 4.25 -10.30
C ILE A 12 1.52 3.82 -10.94
N GLN A 13 0.51 4.69 -10.97
CA GLN A 13 -0.80 4.38 -11.52
C GLN A 13 -0.73 3.96 -13.00
N ASN A 14 0.24 4.45 -13.77
CA ASN A 14 0.43 4.11 -15.19
C ASN A 14 1.15 2.78 -15.44
N LEU A 15 1.63 2.10 -14.40
CA LEU A 15 2.05 0.71 -14.50
C LEU A 15 0.91 -0.18 -15.00
N LYS A 16 1.24 -1.10 -15.93
CA LYS A 16 0.29 -2.07 -16.48
C LYS A 16 0.25 -3.35 -15.66
N ILE A 17 0.01 -3.23 -14.35
CA ILE A 17 -0.03 -4.39 -13.44
C ILE A 17 -1.14 -5.37 -13.84
N GLU A 18 -2.23 -4.87 -14.40
CA GLU A 18 -3.32 -5.69 -14.95
C GLU A 18 -2.88 -6.63 -16.06
N ALA A 19 -1.84 -6.28 -16.82
CA ALA A 19 -1.36 -7.07 -17.95
C ALA A 19 -0.52 -8.29 -17.52
N ILE A 20 -0.05 -8.32 -16.28
CA ILE A 20 0.82 -9.40 -15.74
C ILE A 20 0.16 -10.18 -14.61
N ALA A 21 -0.97 -9.70 -14.08
CA ALA A 21 -1.63 -10.32 -12.93
C ALA A 21 -2.64 -11.40 -13.36
N ASP A 22 -2.44 -12.61 -12.85
CA ASP A 22 -3.36 -13.74 -13.03
C ASP A 22 -4.74 -13.53 -12.40
N THR A 23 -5.68 -14.41 -12.73
CA THR A 23 -7.00 -14.48 -12.11
C THR A 23 -7.28 -15.92 -11.66
N PRO A 24 -7.42 -16.19 -10.35
CA PRO A 24 -7.33 -15.26 -9.22
C PRO A 24 -5.88 -14.86 -8.88
N SER A 25 -5.70 -13.70 -8.25
CA SER A 25 -4.40 -13.28 -7.70
C SER A 25 -4.55 -12.23 -6.59
N PHE A 26 -3.44 -11.94 -5.91
CA PHE A 26 -3.36 -10.94 -4.87
C PHE A 26 -2.25 -9.92 -5.17
N ILE A 27 -2.42 -8.72 -4.64
CA ILE A 27 -1.42 -7.64 -4.70
C ILE A 27 -1.22 -7.05 -3.30
N PHE A 28 0.02 -6.67 -2.99
CA PHE A 28 0.41 -5.97 -1.78
C PHE A 28 1.08 -4.67 -2.18
N LEU A 29 0.43 -3.54 -1.90
CA LEU A 29 0.87 -2.21 -2.31
C LEU A 29 1.22 -1.38 -1.07
N TRP A 30 2.51 -1.10 -0.88
CA TRP A 30 2.95 -0.13 0.13
C TRP A 30 2.56 1.28 -0.31
N VAL A 31 1.84 1.98 0.56
CA VAL A 31 1.28 3.31 0.26
C VAL A 31 1.71 4.39 1.25
N GLY A 32 2.70 4.10 2.10
CA GLY A 32 3.18 5.04 3.11
C GLY A 32 2.12 5.33 4.17
N ASP A 33 2.09 6.56 4.67
CA ASP A 33 1.36 6.94 5.89
C ASP A 33 0.37 8.11 5.73
N GLY A 34 0.13 8.60 4.51
CA GLY A 34 -0.71 9.75 4.21
C GLY A 34 -1.56 9.61 2.95
N VAL A 35 -1.42 10.56 2.00
CA VAL A 35 -2.21 10.65 0.75
C VAL A 35 -2.16 9.36 -0.08
N GLY A 36 -1.09 8.59 0.06
CA GLY A 36 -0.92 7.30 -0.62
C GLY A 36 -2.04 6.30 -0.35
N LEU A 37 -2.77 6.38 0.78
CA LEU A 37 -3.92 5.50 1.04
C LEU A 37 -5.01 5.62 -0.02
N GLU A 38 -5.37 6.85 -0.41
CA GLU A 38 -6.42 7.07 -1.39
C GLU A 38 -5.92 6.82 -2.82
N GLN A 39 -4.72 7.28 -3.11
CA GLN A 39 -4.02 7.02 -4.37
C GLN A 39 -3.84 5.51 -4.62
N GLY A 40 -3.44 4.75 -3.60
CA GLY A 40 -3.30 3.30 -3.70
C GLY A 40 -4.62 2.59 -4.00
N ARG A 41 -5.74 3.06 -3.45
CA ARG A 41 -7.08 2.53 -3.81
C ARG A 41 -7.42 2.78 -5.27
N GLN A 42 -7.03 3.94 -5.81
CA GLN A 42 -7.20 4.25 -7.24
C GLN A 42 -6.35 3.32 -8.11
N CYS A 43 -5.09 3.06 -7.73
CA CYS A 43 -4.24 2.08 -8.39
C CYS A 43 -4.85 0.68 -8.38
N LEU A 44 -5.29 0.18 -7.22
CA LEU A 44 -5.94 -1.14 -7.11
C LEU A 44 -7.15 -1.24 -8.04
N LYS A 45 -8.00 -0.21 -8.05
CA LYS A 45 -9.18 -0.16 -8.93
C LYS A 45 -8.78 -0.20 -10.41
N LYS A 46 -7.79 0.60 -10.82
CA LYS A 46 -7.29 0.64 -12.21
C LYS A 46 -6.74 -0.72 -12.65
N TRP A 47 -5.98 -1.39 -11.78
CA TRP A 47 -5.36 -2.69 -12.09
C TRP A 47 -6.30 -3.89 -11.98
N GLY A 48 -7.58 -3.66 -11.63
CA GLY A 48 -8.62 -4.69 -11.55
C GLY A 48 -8.65 -5.47 -10.23
N PHE A 49 -8.12 -4.91 -9.15
CA PHE A 49 -8.16 -5.50 -7.81
C PHE A 49 -9.20 -4.82 -6.93
N ARG A 50 -9.88 -5.59 -6.09
CA ARG A 50 -10.71 -5.08 -4.99
C ARG A 50 -9.85 -5.05 -3.73
N ARG A 51 -9.81 -3.92 -3.01
CA ARG A 51 -9.15 -3.87 -1.70
C ARG A 51 -9.84 -4.84 -0.74
N CYS A 52 -9.09 -5.80 -0.19
CA CYS A 52 -9.59 -6.82 0.73
C CYS A 52 -9.03 -6.65 2.15
N GLU A 53 -7.79 -6.21 2.32
CA GLU A 53 -7.19 -5.93 3.65
C GLU A 53 -6.33 -4.64 3.64
N ASP A 54 -5.98 -4.17 4.85
CA ASP A 54 -5.02 -3.09 5.08
C ASP A 54 -4.06 -3.53 6.20
N ILE A 55 -2.81 -3.81 5.83
CA ILE A 55 -1.77 -4.23 6.76
C ILE A 55 -1.05 -2.97 7.27
N CYS A 56 -1.25 -2.65 8.54
CA CYS A 56 -0.57 -1.53 9.20
C CYS A 56 0.76 -1.98 9.80
N TRP A 57 1.87 -1.47 9.26
CA TRP A 57 3.18 -1.60 9.89
C TRP A 57 3.39 -0.49 10.91
N VAL A 58 3.08 -0.80 12.17
CA VAL A 58 3.25 0.13 13.32
C VAL A 58 4.70 0.13 13.79
N LYS A 59 5.25 1.33 13.99
CA LYS A 59 6.65 1.55 14.36
C LYS A 59 6.74 2.03 15.81
N THR A 60 7.38 1.24 16.65
CA THR A 60 7.65 1.61 18.05
C THR A 60 9.00 2.29 18.20
N ASN A 61 9.15 3.18 19.17
CA ASN A 61 10.40 3.90 19.48
C ASN A 61 10.93 3.57 20.89
N LYS A 62 10.77 2.31 21.32
CA LYS A 62 11.03 1.84 22.69
C LYS A 62 12.36 2.28 23.30
N HIS A 63 13.43 2.34 22.50
CA HIS A 63 14.78 2.68 22.96
C HIS A 63 15.15 4.15 22.77
N THR A 64 14.39 4.88 21.96
CA THR A 64 14.69 6.28 21.60
C THR A 64 13.38 7.04 21.55
N ALA A 65 12.91 7.45 22.73
CA ALA A 65 11.73 8.30 22.89
C ALA A 65 12.04 9.75 22.46
N THR A 66 12.50 9.95 21.23
CA THR A 66 12.69 11.29 20.69
C THR A 66 11.35 11.79 20.14
N PRO A 67 10.94 13.04 20.37
CA PRO A 67 9.73 13.63 19.77
C PRO A 67 9.76 13.74 18.23
N GLY A 68 10.79 13.21 17.58
CA GLY A 68 11.23 13.56 16.24
C GLY A 68 10.70 12.70 15.10
N LEU A 69 9.51 12.11 15.16
CA LEU A 69 8.88 11.68 13.91
C LEU A 69 8.28 12.93 13.26
N ARG A 70 8.86 13.29 12.10
CA ARG A 70 8.35 14.21 11.07
C ARG A 70 7.03 14.87 11.47
N HIS A 71 7.12 16.02 12.14
CA HIS A 71 5.97 16.88 12.29
C HIS A 71 5.71 17.51 10.93
N ASP A 72 4.95 16.81 10.08
CA ASP A 72 4.41 17.40 8.87
C ASP A 72 3.32 18.39 9.32
N SER A 73 3.50 19.68 9.01
CA SER A 73 2.53 20.72 9.34
C SER A 73 1.16 20.51 8.69
N HIS A 74 1.07 19.61 7.71
CA HIS A 74 -0.19 19.22 7.05
C HIS A 74 -0.95 18.10 7.79
N THR A 75 -0.42 17.58 8.90
CA THR A 75 -1.00 16.46 9.65
C THR A 75 -1.34 16.86 11.08
N LEU A 76 -2.49 16.38 11.59
CA LEU A 76 -2.94 16.65 12.97
C LEU A 76 -2.25 15.74 14.00
N PHE A 77 -1.81 14.55 13.59
CA PHE A 77 -1.19 13.55 14.45
C PHE A 77 0.14 13.11 13.86
N GLN A 78 1.06 12.73 14.73
CA GLN A 78 2.33 12.13 14.32
C GLN A 78 2.11 10.78 13.65
N HIS A 79 2.60 10.64 12.42
CA HIS A 79 2.54 9.37 11.71
C HIS A 79 3.57 8.38 12.30
N SER A 80 3.07 7.27 12.84
CA SER A 80 3.86 6.22 13.50
C SER A 80 3.65 4.83 12.87
N LYS A 81 3.04 4.79 11.69
CA LYS A 81 2.75 3.56 10.95
C LYS A 81 2.78 3.82 9.46
N GLU A 82 3.03 2.78 8.68
CA GLU A 82 2.79 2.76 7.24
C GLU A 82 1.72 1.72 6.89
N HIS A 83 1.09 1.87 5.74
CA HIS A 83 0.05 0.98 5.23
C HIS A 83 0.54 0.19 4.03
N CYS A 84 0.19 -1.09 4.01
CA CYS A 84 0.28 -1.97 2.86
C CYS A 84 -1.13 -2.45 2.50
N LEU A 85 -1.69 -1.90 1.42
CA LEU A 85 -3.01 -2.28 0.94
C LEU A 85 -2.94 -3.64 0.26
N MET A 86 -3.82 -4.55 0.67
CA MET A 86 -3.98 -5.84 0.02
C MET A 86 -5.17 -5.80 -0.93
N GLY A 87 -4.96 -6.21 -2.18
CA GLY A 87 -5.99 -6.34 -3.20
C GLY A 87 -6.18 -7.78 -3.66
N ILE A 88 -7.42 -8.13 -4.04
CA ILE A 88 -7.78 -9.42 -4.65
C ILE A 88 -8.35 -9.20 -6.06
N LYS A 89 -7.87 -9.99 -7.03
CA LYS A 89 -8.43 -10.11 -8.38
C LYS A 89 -9.07 -11.49 -8.54
N GLY A 90 -10.21 -11.55 -9.22
CA GLY A 90 -11.00 -12.78 -9.35
C GLY A 90 -11.80 -13.13 -8.10
N THR A 91 -12.15 -14.41 -7.94
CA THR A 91 -12.92 -14.94 -6.80
C THR A 91 -12.10 -16.03 -6.14
N VAL A 92 -11.90 -15.93 -4.82
CA VAL A 92 -11.26 -16.96 -4.00
C VAL A 92 -12.17 -17.25 -2.81
N ARG A 93 -12.43 -18.54 -2.57
CA ARG A 93 -13.25 -19.05 -1.47
C ARG A 93 -12.39 -19.89 -0.54
N ARG A 94 -12.17 -19.39 0.68
CA ARG A 94 -11.33 -20.03 1.70
C ARG A 94 -11.68 -21.50 1.98
N SER A 95 -12.94 -21.90 1.82
CA SER A 95 -13.40 -23.27 2.08
C SER A 95 -13.10 -24.27 0.97
N THR A 96 -12.93 -23.83 -0.29
CA THR A 96 -12.76 -24.71 -1.45
C THR A 96 -11.41 -24.54 -2.15
N ASP A 97 -10.77 -23.38 -1.95
CA ASP A 97 -9.66 -22.93 -2.79
C ASP A 97 -8.33 -22.93 -2.01
N GLY A 98 -8.16 -23.80 -1.01
CA GLY A 98 -6.94 -23.85 -0.19
C GLY A 98 -5.66 -24.29 -0.91
N HIS A 99 -5.77 -24.68 -2.18
CA HIS A 99 -4.66 -25.06 -3.06
C HIS A 99 -4.16 -23.90 -3.94
N ILE A 100 -4.86 -22.75 -3.90
CA ILE A 100 -4.55 -21.51 -4.62
C ILE A 100 -3.79 -20.58 -3.67
#